data_AF-A0A970DF02-F1
#
_entry.id   AF-A0A970DF02-F1
#
_cell.length_a   1.000
_cell.length_b   1.000
_cell.length_c   1.000
_cell.angle_alpha   90.00
_cell.angle_beta   90.00
_cell.angle_gamma   90.00
#
_symmetry.space_group_name_H-M   'P 1'
#
loop_
_entity.id
_entity.type
_entity.pdbx_description
1 polymer ?
#
loop_
_entity_poly.entity_id
_entity_poly.type
_entity_poly.pdbx_seq_one_letter_code
_entity_poly.pdbx_strand_id
1 'polypeptide(L)'
;SKAVGTSVVIETVFENRYGYVEQLMRMGADITVRERVAVIKGVKRLTGAFVDACDLRGGAALVVASLCAEGTSIINNIKHIDRGYESLEEHLSSVGAVIKRIQTD
;
A
#
# COMPACT_ATOMS: atom_id res chain seq x y z
N SER A 1 -0.79 2.83 -10.32
CA SER A 1 -0.23 1.56 -10.84
C SER A 1 1.01 1.85 -11.68
N LYS A 2 2.05 1.01 -11.61
CA LYS A 2 3.23 1.05 -12.51
C LYS A 2 2.91 0.58 -13.94
N ALA A 3 1.82 -0.17 -14.12
CA ALA A 3 1.38 -0.60 -15.44
C ALA A 3 0.89 0.58 -16.28
N VAL A 4 1.10 0.52 -17.60
CA VAL A 4 0.56 1.49 -18.54
C VAL A 4 -0.87 1.11 -18.90
N GLY A 5 -1.80 2.05 -18.77
CA GLY A 5 -3.21 1.86 -19.13
C GLY A 5 -4.14 1.76 -17.92
N THR A 6 -5.30 1.13 -18.12
CA THR A 6 -6.34 1.00 -17.10
C THR A 6 -6.50 -0.47 -16.71
N SER A 7 -6.50 -0.73 -15.41
CA SER A 7 -6.76 -2.04 -14.83
C SER A 7 -8.04 -1.99 -14.02
N VAL A 8 -8.76 -3.12 -13.97
CA VAL A 8 -9.99 -3.25 -13.20
C VAL A 8 -9.83 -4.45 -12.26
N VAL A 9 -10.11 -4.23 -10.99
CA VAL A 9 -10.15 -5.29 -9.96
C VAL A 9 -11.58 -5.39 -9.45
N ILE A 10 -12.13 -6.59 -9.44
CA ILE A 10 -13.48 -6.88 -8.93
C ILE A 10 -13.35 -7.79 -7.72
N GLU A 11 -13.85 -7.35 -6.57
CA GLU A 11 -13.91 -8.13 -5.35
C GLU A 11 -15.27 -8.80 -5.21
N THR A 12 -15.32 -10.12 -5.25
CA THR A 12 -16.57 -10.89 -5.25
C THR A 12 -16.94 -11.45 -3.88
N VAL A 13 -16.02 -11.44 -2.92
CA VAL A 13 -16.19 -12.09 -1.61
C VAL A 13 -16.48 -11.07 -0.51
N PHE A 14 -15.77 -9.94 -0.49
CA PHE A 14 -15.86 -8.94 0.57
C PHE A 14 -16.23 -7.55 0.03
N GLU A 15 -17.43 -7.07 0.33
CA GLU A 15 -17.91 -5.77 -0.17
C GLU A 15 -17.02 -4.58 0.25
N ASN A 16 -16.39 -4.63 1.42
CA ASN A 16 -15.63 -3.52 1.99
C ASN A 16 -14.11 -3.79 2.07
N ARG A 17 -13.50 -4.34 1.01
CA ARG A 17 -12.06 -4.67 1.02
C ARG A 17 -11.13 -3.54 0.60
N TYR A 18 -11.65 -2.40 0.18
CA TYR A 18 -10.86 -1.31 -0.42
C TYR A 18 -10.40 -0.22 0.56
N GLY A 19 -10.40 -0.49 1.88
CA GLY A 19 -10.03 0.51 2.90
C GLY A 19 -8.64 1.13 2.73
N TYR A 20 -7.70 0.40 2.15
CA TYR A 20 -6.33 0.88 1.87
C TYR A 20 -6.22 1.77 0.61
N VAL A 21 -7.27 1.86 -0.21
CA VAL A 21 -7.22 2.63 -1.47
C VAL A 21 -7.04 4.11 -1.20
N GLU A 22 -7.65 4.66 -0.15
CA GLU A 22 -7.46 6.08 0.21
C GLU A 22 -5.99 6.40 0.49
N GLN A 23 -5.29 5.49 1.16
CA GLN A 23 -3.87 5.65 1.48
C GLN A 23 -3.00 5.59 0.21
N LEU A 24 -3.34 4.71 -0.74
CA LEU A 24 -2.67 4.69 -2.05
C LEU A 24 -2.93 5.98 -2.84
N MET A 25 -4.14 6.55 -2.77
CA MET A 25 -4.45 7.83 -3.40
C MET A 25 -3.62 8.98 -2.81
N ARG A 26 -3.33 8.96 -1.49
CA ARG A 26 -2.42 9.93 -0.85
C ARG A 26 -0.99 9.84 -1.39
N MET A 27 -0.57 8.67 -1.88
CA MET A 27 0.72 8.46 -2.54
C MET A 27 0.69 8.83 -4.04
N GLY A 28 -0.41 9.40 -4.53
CA GLY A 28 -0.58 9.82 -5.93
C GLY A 28 -1.11 8.74 -6.86
N ALA A 29 -1.70 7.65 -6.34
CA ALA A 29 -2.37 6.67 -7.19
C ALA A 29 -3.72 7.22 -7.72
N ASP A 30 -4.02 6.96 -9.00
CA ASP A 30 -5.34 7.23 -9.59
C ASP A 30 -6.18 5.95 -9.53
N ILE A 31 -7.05 5.88 -8.52
CA ILE A 31 -7.93 4.73 -8.26
C ILE A 31 -9.33 5.26 -7.98
N THR A 32 -10.32 4.72 -8.67
CA THR A 32 -11.74 4.97 -8.38
C THR A 32 -12.39 3.67 -7.95
N VAL A 33 -13.02 3.67 -6.77
CA VAL A 33 -13.77 2.53 -6.25
C VAL A 33 -15.26 2.81 -6.36
N ARG A 34 -16.00 1.84 -6.91
CA ARG A 34 -17.46 1.81 -6.90
C ARG A 34 -17.90 0.44 -6.43
N GLU A 35 -18.46 0.39 -5.22
CA GLU A 35 -18.84 -0.86 -4.55
C GLU A 35 -17.69 -1.88 -4.58
N ARG A 36 -17.85 -2.95 -5.38
CA ARG A 36 -16.93 -4.07 -5.52
C ARG A 36 -15.90 -3.89 -6.63
N VAL A 37 -15.91 -2.77 -7.34
CA VAL A 37 -15.07 -2.54 -8.52
C VAL A 37 -14.09 -1.41 -8.24
N ALA A 38 -12.80 -1.71 -8.32
CA ALA A 38 -11.73 -0.73 -8.32
C ALA A 38 -11.16 -0.57 -9.73
N VAL A 39 -11.28 0.64 -10.29
CA VAL A 39 -10.68 1.03 -11.56
C VAL A 39 -9.39 1.77 -11.26
N ILE A 40 -8.26 1.25 -11.72
CA ILE A 40 -6.93 1.78 -11.47
C ILE A 40 -6.35 2.30 -12.78
N LYS A 41 -5.99 3.57 -12.82
CA LYS A 41 -5.24 4.15 -13.93
C LYS A 41 -3.75 4.15 -13.61
N GLY A 42 -2.95 3.76 -14.59
CA GLY A 42 -1.50 3.85 -14.52
C GLY A 42 -1.07 5.30 -14.26
N VAL A 43 -0.13 5.48 -13.33
CA VAL A 43 0.45 6.80 -13.03
C VAL A 43 1.96 6.72 -13.27
N LYS A 44 2.57 7.84 -13.68
CA LYS A 44 4.01 7.88 -13.97
C LYS A 44 4.86 7.50 -12.76
N ARG A 45 4.44 7.94 -11.58
CA ARG A 45 5.13 7.73 -10.31
C ARG A 45 4.15 7.79 -9.15
N LEU A 46 4.52 7.12 -8.06
CA LEU A 46 3.98 7.38 -6.73
C LEU A 46 4.97 8.26 -5.99
N THR A 47 4.49 9.02 -5.01
CA THR A 47 5.32 9.87 -4.15
C THR A 47 5.22 9.42 -2.70
N GLY A 48 6.32 9.59 -1.98
CA GLY A 48 6.38 9.30 -0.55
C GLY A 48 5.31 10.09 0.21
N ALA A 49 4.64 9.42 1.15
CA ALA A 49 3.57 10.02 1.94
C ALA A 49 3.51 9.41 3.36
N PHE A 50 2.81 10.10 4.25
CA PHE A 50 2.37 9.54 5.53
C PHE A 50 1.06 8.78 5.31
N VAL A 51 1.09 7.49 5.60
CA VAL A 51 -0.05 6.59 5.38
C VAL A 51 -0.29 5.67 6.57
N ASP A 52 -1.51 5.17 6.69
CA ASP A 52 -1.93 4.28 7.77
C ASP A 52 -2.24 2.87 7.26
N ALA A 53 -1.68 1.84 7.90
CA ALA A 53 -2.09 0.47 7.65
C ALA A 53 -3.49 0.21 8.25
N CYS A 54 -4.53 0.19 7.40
CA CYS A 54 -5.92 -0.02 7.84
C CYS A 54 -6.26 -1.48 8.13
N ASP A 55 -5.57 -2.42 7.48
CA ASP A 55 -5.78 -3.86 7.63
C ASP A 55 -4.49 -4.62 7.27
N LEU A 56 -4.51 -5.94 7.48
CA LEU A 56 -3.34 -6.80 7.25
C LEU A 56 -2.82 -6.74 5.81
N ARG A 57 -3.70 -6.96 4.83
CA ARG A 57 -3.28 -7.08 3.42
C ARG A 57 -3.10 -5.71 2.78
N GLY A 58 -3.95 -4.76 3.14
CA GLY A 58 -3.83 -3.35 2.78
C GLY A 58 -2.53 -2.73 3.28
N GLY A 59 -2.14 -3.03 4.54
CA GLY A 59 -0.85 -2.60 5.08
C GLY A 59 0.34 -3.15 4.29
N ALA A 60 0.34 -4.44 3.96
CA ALA A 60 1.37 -5.04 3.12
C ALA A 60 1.40 -4.42 1.70
N ALA A 61 0.23 -4.11 1.13
CA ALA A 61 0.15 -3.42 -0.17
C ALA A 61 0.76 -2.01 -0.09
N LEU A 62 0.57 -1.28 1.01
CA LEU A 62 1.18 0.04 1.22
C LEU A 62 2.70 -0.04 1.36
N VAL A 63 3.24 -1.09 1.97
CA VAL A 63 4.70 -1.33 2.02
C VAL A 63 5.26 -1.46 0.61
N VAL A 64 4.66 -2.31 -0.23
CA VAL A 64 5.10 -2.50 -1.62
C VAL A 64 4.97 -1.21 -2.44
N ALA A 65 3.86 -0.48 -2.29
CA ALA A 65 3.66 0.80 -2.94
C ALA A 65 4.73 1.82 -2.52
N SER A 66 5.11 1.83 -1.24
CA SER A 66 6.12 2.74 -0.68
C SER A 66 7.51 2.46 -1.21
N LEU A 67 7.87 1.18 -1.36
CA LEU A 67 9.15 0.78 -1.97
C LEU A 67 9.25 1.19 -3.45
N CYS A 68 8.11 1.38 -4.12
CA CYS A 68 8.05 1.83 -5.52
C CYS A 68 7.94 3.35 -5.68
N ALA A 69 7.70 4.09 -4.59
CA ALA A 69 7.44 5.52 -4.60
C ALA A 69 8.74 6.34 -4.57
N GLU A 70 8.69 7.55 -5.11
CA GLU A 70 9.78 8.51 -5.04
C GLU A 70 9.77 9.23 -3.69
N GLY A 71 10.91 9.29 -3.02
CA GLY A 71 11.05 9.89 -1.70
C GLY A 71 10.83 8.87 -0.57
N THR A 72 10.48 9.37 0.62
CA THR A 72 10.30 8.55 1.82
C THR A 72 8.83 8.49 2.20
N SER A 73 8.33 7.28 2.46
CA SER A 73 7.00 7.08 3.03
C SER A 73 7.13 6.65 4.49
N ILE A 74 6.16 7.05 5.31
CA ILE A 74 6.04 6.62 6.71
C ILE A 74 4.70 5.92 6.86
N ILE A 75 4.76 4.66 7.30
CA ILE A 75 3.59 3.80 7.46
C ILE A 75 3.32 3.63 8.95
N ASN A 76 2.18 4.13 9.39
CA ASN A 76 1.69 4.02 10.76
C ASN A 76 0.80 2.77 10.94
N ASN A 77 0.47 2.46 12.19
CA ASN A 77 -0.44 1.36 12.55
C ASN A 77 0.05 -0.04 12.09
N ILE A 78 1.37 -0.25 12.10
CA ILE A 78 2.05 -1.49 11.67
C ILE A 78 1.56 -2.76 12.39
N LYS A 79 0.94 -2.63 13.56
CA LYS A 79 0.25 -3.72 14.27
C LYS A 79 -0.72 -4.51 13.39
N HIS A 80 -1.30 -3.89 12.35
CA HIS A 80 -2.16 -4.61 11.40
C HIS A 80 -1.38 -5.57 10.50
N ILE A 81 -0.16 -5.19 10.09
CA ILE A 81 0.76 -5.98 9.26
C ILE A 81 1.33 -7.14 10.09
N ASP A 82 1.74 -6.85 11.32
CA ASP A 82 2.38 -7.80 12.24
C ASP A 82 1.48 -9.02 12.57
N ARG A 83 0.16 -8.89 12.38
CA ARG A 83 -0.80 -9.99 12.57
C ARG A 83 -0.64 -11.15 11.59
N GLY A 84 0.07 -10.96 10.49
CA GLY A 84 0.22 -12.00 9.46
C GLY A 84 1.54 -11.95 8.68
N TYR A 85 2.43 -11.00 8.99
CA TYR A 85 3.79 -10.95 8.46
C TYR A 85 4.76 -10.80 9.62
N GLU A 86 5.60 -11.81 9.81
CA GLU A 86 6.67 -11.78 10.79
C GLU A 86 7.87 -11.01 10.22
N SER A 87 8.40 -10.06 11.01
CA SER A 87 9.60 -9.27 10.72
C SER A 87 9.69 -8.82 9.25
N LEU A 88 8.59 -8.30 8.70
CA LEU A 88 8.48 -7.98 7.27
C LEU A 88 9.61 -7.07 6.79
N GLU A 89 9.99 -6.09 7.60
CA GLU A 89 11.09 -5.18 7.31
C GLU A 89 12.45 -5.88 7.20
N GLU A 90 12.71 -6.91 8.01
CA GLU A 90 13.96 -7.66 7.99
C GLU A 90 14.04 -8.53 6.73
N HIS A 91 12.95 -9.23 6.42
CA HIS A 91 12.86 -10.04 5.21
C HIS A 91 13.01 -9.20 3.95
N LEU A 92 12.34 -8.05 3.87
CA LEU A 92 12.47 -7.15 2.72
C LEU A 92 13.86 -6.51 2.66
N SER A 93 14.44 -6.12 3.79
CA SER A 93 15.81 -5.58 3.82
C SER A 93 16.84 -6.62 3.38
N SER A 94 16.64 -7.90 3.70
CA SER A 94 17.55 -8.98 3.29
C SER A 94 17.62 -9.18 1.78
N VAL A 95 16.60 -8.74 1.04
CA VAL A 95 16.57 -8.73 -0.43
C VAL A 95 16.84 -7.35 -1.04
N GLY A 96 17.33 -6.40 -0.24
CA GLY A 96 17.81 -5.09 -0.70
C GLY A 96 16.80 -3.95 -0.63
N ALA A 97 15.65 -4.13 0.03
CA ALA A 97 14.73 -3.03 0.27
C ALA A 97 15.32 -2.03 1.29
N VAL A 98 15.17 -0.73 1.02
CA VAL A 98 15.52 0.33 1.98
C VAL A 98 14.31 0.59 2.86
N ILE A 99 14.20 -0.17 3.96
CA ILE A 99 13.10 -0.09 4.92
C ILE A 99 13.64 -0.22 6.34
N LYS A 100 13.00 0.46 7.29
CA LYS A 100 13.37 0.38 8.70
C LYS A 100 12.12 0.55 9.56
N ARG A 101 11.97 -0.29 10.59
CA ARG A 101 11.00 -0.06 11.66
C ARG A 101 11.55 0.99 12.62
N ILE A 102 10.72 1.99 12.91
CA ILE A 102 11.04 3.04 13.89
C ILE A 102 10.02 2.98 15.02
N GLN A 103 10.49 3.16 16.24
CA GLN A 103 9.63 3.32 17.40
C GLN A 103 9.47 4.82 17.65
N THR A 104 8.23 5.26 17.84
CA THR A 104 7.94 6.63 18.25
C THR A 104 7.59 6.55 19.73
N ASP A 105 8.27 7.35 20.56
CA ASP A 105 8.04 7.44 22.01
C ASP A 105 6.63 7.96 22.36
#